data_AF-A0A438E2J9-F1
#
_entry.id   AF-A0A438E2J9-F1
#
_cell.length_a   1.000
_cell.length_b   1.000
_cell.length_c   1.000
_cell.angle_alpha   90.00
_cell.angle_beta   90.00
_cell.angle_gamma   90.00
#
_symmetry.space_group_name_H-M   'P 1'
#
loop_
_entity.id
_entity.type
_entity.pdbx_description
1 polymer ?
#
loop_
_entity_poly.entity_id
_entity_poly.type
_entity_poly.pdbx_seq_one_letter_code
_entity_poly.pdbx_strand_id
1 'polypeptide(L)'
;MAVEISVATTSRLGRNPFLGLKPTSPFTPTSLFIPSIRRQENIFRCRKKTRLTVCFVVEEEKLSTEVVENRSEETVASQISAARVAEKLARKRSERLTYLVAAVMSSFGITSMAVMAVYYRFSWQMEGGEVPLSEMFGTFALSVGAAVGMEFWARWAHKALWHASLWHMHESHHKPREGPFELNDVFAITNAVPAIALLSYGFFQKGLVPGLCFGAGLGITVFGMAYMFVHDGLVHRRFPVGPIANVPYFRRVAAAHQLHHSDKFNGVPYGLFLGPKEVEEVGGKDELEKEINRRARLSNGPR
;
A
#
# COMPACT_ATOMS: atom_id res chain seq x y z
N MET A 1 33.90 48.33 14.11
CA MET A 1 34.62 48.18 15.39
C MET A 1 33.59 48.13 16.51
N ALA A 2 33.86 47.29 17.51
CA ALA A 2 33.01 46.85 18.64
C ALA A 2 32.60 47.99 19.62
N VAL A 3 31.76 47.82 20.66
CA VAL A 3 31.85 46.92 21.83
C VAL A 3 30.53 47.00 22.66
N GLU A 4 30.16 45.87 23.32
CA GLU A 4 29.11 45.69 24.36
C GLU A 4 29.43 46.37 25.71
N ILE A 5 28.47 46.40 26.67
CA ILE A 5 28.61 45.84 28.05
C ILE A 5 27.29 46.02 28.83
N SER A 6 27.03 45.05 29.74
CA SER A 6 25.84 44.74 30.54
C SER A 6 26.02 45.07 32.05
N VAL A 7 24.98 44.90 32.91
CA VAL A 7 24.92 44.61 34.41
C VAL A 7 23.48 44.93 34.92
N ALA A 8 22.60 44.03 35.43
CA ALA A 8 22.46 43.19 36.64
C ALA A 8 21.73 43.82 37.87
N THR A 9 20.77 43.11 38.50
CA THR A 9 20.19 43.45 39.84
C THR A 9 19.61 42.21 40.56
N THR A 10 19.77 42.14 41.89
CA THR A 10 19.24 41.11 42.82
C THR A 10 18.79 41.74 44.14
N SER A 11 17.77 41.20 44.84
CA SER A 11 17.75 40.87 46.30
C SER A 11 16.34 40.53 46.85
N ARG A 12 16.25 40.00 48.09
CA ARG A 12 15.21 39.11 48.68
C ARG A 12 14.29 39.74 49.77
N LEU A 13 13.21 38.99 50.08
CA LEU A 13 12.64 38.59 51.42
C LEU A 13 11.59 39.46 52.18
N GLY A 14 10.51 38.80 52.65
CA GLY A 14 9.57 39.25 53.71
C GLY A 14 8.49 38.18 54.04
N ARG A 15 8.09 38.03 55.32
CA ARG A 15 7.42 36.86 55.95
C ARG A 15 6.16 37.28 56.77
N ASN A 16 5.01 36.57 56.60
CA ASN A 16 3.79 36.23 57.43
C ASN A 16 3.33 37.07 58.66
N PRO A 17 2.02 37.17 59.08
CA PRO A 17 1.21 36.05 59.68
C PRO A 17 -0.36 36.05 59.77
N PHE A 18 -0.93 34.82 59.96
CA PHE A 18 -2.05 34.30 60.84
C PHE A 18 -3.59 34.56 60.71
N LEU A 19 -4.34 33.47 61.04
CA LEU A 19 -5.78 33.22 61.39
C LEU A 19 -6.76 32.92 60.21
N GLY A 20 -7.53 31.83 60.11
CA GLY A 20 -7.80 30.62 60.91
C GLY A 20 -9.31 30.26 60.89
N LEU A 21 -9.72 29.12 60.27
CA LEU A 21 -10.83 28.21 60.66
C LEU A 21 -11.30 27.25 59.51
N LYS A 22 -11.37 25.94 59.82
CA LYS A 22 -12.06 24.79 59.15
C LYS A 22 -13.04 24.21 60.21
N PRO A 23 -14.06 23.34 59.94
CA PRO A 23 -14.13 22.21 58.98
C PRO A 23 -15.53 22.10 58.27
N THR A 24 -15.88 21.20 57.34
CA THR A 24 -16.13 19.75 57.51
C THR A 24 -16.57 19.10 56.16
N SER A 25 -16.20 17.83 56.00
CA SER A 25 -16.64 16.80 55.03
C SER A 25 -15.99 16.74 53.63
N PRO A 26 -15.58 15.53 53.16
CA PRO A 26 -14.73 15.37 52.00
C PRO A 26 -15.49 14.78 50.80
N PHE A 27 -15.45 15.46 49.66
CA PHE A 27 -15.68 14.80 48.37
C PHE A 27 -14.31 14.48 47.74
N THR A 28 -14.10 13.19 47.60
CA THR A 28 -13.02 12.44 46.94
C THR A 28 -12.48 13.06 45.65
N PRO A 29 -11.14 13.16 45.47
CA PRO A 29 -10.52 12.99 44.18
C PRO A 29 -10.14 11.51 44.03
N THR A 30 -10.76 10.83 43.07
CA THR A 30 -10.38 9.46 42.70
C THR A 30 -9.00 9.50 42.03
N SER A 31 -7.95 9.39 42.84
CA SER A 31 -6.68 8.81 42.44
C SER A 31 -6.86 7.29 42.49
N LEU A 32 -6.93 6.64 41.33
CA LEU A 32 -6.76 5.19 41.24
C LEU A 32 -5.61 4.87 40.27
N PHE A 33 -4.46 4.63 40.90
CA PHE A 33 -3.58 3.49 40.68
C PHE A 33 -3.39 2.98 39.23
N ILE A 34 -2.20 3.28 38.71
CA ILE A 34 -1.54 2.50 37.65
C ILE A 34 -1.32 1.07 38.19
N PRO A 35 -1.85 0.00 37.57
CA PRO A 35 -1.44 -1.34 37.89
C PRO A 35 -0.12 -1.63 37.18
N SER A 36 0.89 -1.98 37.99
CA SER A 36 2.10 -2.66 37.57
C SER A 36 1.74 -3.91 36.75
N ILE A 37 2.17 -3.97 35.49
CA ILE A 37 2.02 -5.14 34.62
C ILE A 37 2.99 -6.22 35.14
N ARG A 38 2.47 -7.05 36.03
CA ARG A 38 3.15 -8.26 36.51
C ARG A 38 2.99 -9.35 35.46
N ARG A 39 4.12 -9.72 34.85
CA ARG A 39 4.36 -10.89 34.00
C ARG A 39 3.71 -12.14 34.61
N GLN A 40 2.67 -12.67 33.96
CA GLN A 40 2.04 -13.94 34.32
C GLN A 40 2.21 -14.90 33.15
N GLU A 41 3.15 -15.83 33.30
CA GLU A 41 3.37 -16.95 32.40
C GLU A 41 2.22 -17.94 32.54
N ASN A 42 1.29 -17.95 31.59
CA ASN A 42 0.28 -19.01 31.48
C ASN A 42 0.88 -20.20 30.73
N ILE A 43 1.27 -21.21 31.51
CA ILE A 43 1.60 -22.56 31.06
C ILE A 43 0.33 -23.21 30.51
N PHE A 44 0.12 -23.14 29.20
CA PHE A 44 -0.82 -24.02 28.52
C PHE A 44 -0.17 -25.40 28.31
N ARG A 45 -0.52 -26.31 29.22
CA ARG A 45 -0.14 -27.72 29.22
C ARG A 45 -0.78 -28.41 28.01
N CYS A 46 -0.07 -28.49 26.89
CA CYS A 46 -0.52 -29.24 25.72
C CYS A 46 -0.39 -30.75 26.00
N ARG A 47 -1.51 -31.47 25.91
CA ARG A 47 -1.66 -32.91 26.15
C ARG A 47 -0.80 -33.68 25.13
N LYS A 48 0.32 -34.28 25.57
CA LYS A 48 1.11 -35.20 24.74
C LYS A 48 0.20 -36.36 24.29
N LYS A 49 -0.07 -36.44 22.99
CA LYS A 49 -0.59 -37.68 22.38
C LYS A 49 0.54 -38.71 22.41
N THR A 50 0.33 -39.82 23.12
CA THR A 50 1.19 -41.00 23.03
C THR A 50 1.08 -41.56 21.61
N ARG A 51 2.20 -41.58 20.88
CA ARG A 51 2.30 -42.21 19.57
C ARG A 51 2.81 -43.64 19.81
N LEU A 52 1.91 -44.63 19.74
CA LEU A 52 2.27 -46.04 19.72
C LEU A 52 3.06 -46.30 18.43
N THR A 53 4.31 -46.72 18.57
CA THR A 53 5.15 -47.17 17.46
C THR A 53 5.12 -48.69 17.50
N VAL A 54 4.48 -49.31 16.50
CA VAL A 54 4.48 -50.76 16.32
C VAL A 54 5.64 -51.08 15.37
N CYS A 55 6.69 -51.72 15.87
CA CYS A 55 7.77 -52.25 15.04
C CYS A 55 7.32 -53.59 14.45
N PHE A 56 7.12 -53.65 13.14
CA PHE A 56 7.13 -54.92 12.41
C PHE A 56 8.57 -55.21 11.98
N VAL A 57 9.12 -56.32 12.49
CA VAL A 57 10.35 -56.90 11.98
C VAL A 57 9.93 -57.81 10.83
N VAL A 58 10.23 -57.39 9.60
CA VAL A 58 10.13 -58.25 8.41
C VAL A 58 11.56 -58.61 8.03
N GLU A 59 11.81 -59.91 7.96
CA GLU A 59 13.07 -60.53 7.60
C GLU A 59 13.36 -60.27 6.11
N GLU A 60 14.55 -59.75 5.80
CA GLU A 60 14.96 -59.37 4.43
C GLU A 60 15.29 -60.61 3.58
N GLU A 61 14.48 -60.90 2.57
CA GLU A 61 14.98 -61.51 1.34
C GLU A 61 15.34 -60.42 0.33
N LYS A 62 16.64 -60.13 0.24
CA LYS A 62 17.24 -59.30 -0.81
C LYS A 62 17.15 -60.01 -2.15
N LEU A 63 16.73 -59.27 -3.19
CA LEU A 63 17.47 -59.05 -4.45
C LEU A 63 16.51 -58.81 -5.62
N SER A 64 15.92 -57.61 -5.68
CA SER A 64 15.39 -56.91 -6.89
C SER A 64 14.60 -55.64 -6.56
N THR A 65 14.37 -55.35 -5.27
CA THR A 65 13.44 -54.29 -4.81
C THR A 65 14.06 -52.89 -4.68
N GLU A 66 15.39 -52.76 -4.50
CA GLU A 66 16.03 -51.45 -4.23
C GLU A 66 15.91 -50.43 -5.39
N VAL A 67 15.77 -50.90 -6.64
CA VAL A 67 15.60 -50.01 -7.82
C VAL A 67 14.15 -49.57 -7.99
N VAL A 68 13.18 -50.38 -7.53
CA VAL A 68 11.75 -50.07 -7.62
C VAL A 68 11.31 -49.19 -6.45
N GLU A 69 11.85 -49.42 -5.26
CA GLU A 69 11.49 -48.71 -4.03
C GLU A 69 12.02 -47.27 -4.04
N ASN A 70 13.29 -47.05 -4.42
CA ASN A 70 13.84 -45.69 -4.61
C ASN A 70 13.11 -44.91 -5.72
N ARG A 71 12.73 -45.57 -6.82
CA ARG A 71 11.90 -44.94 -7.86
C ARG A 71 10.54 -44.57 -7.30
N SER A 72 9.93 -45.44 -6.50
CA SER A 72 8.61 -45.19 -5.93
C SER A 72 8.62 -44.08 -4.88
N GLU A 73 9.65 -43.97 -4.04
CA GLU A 73 9.82 -42.89 -3.07
C GLU A 73 10.09 -41.54 -3.74
N GLU A 74 10.97 -41.47 -4.76
CA GLU A 74 11.17 -40.25 -5.55
C GLU A 74 9.90 -39.84 -6.30
N THR A 75 9.15 -40.81 -6.83
CA THR A 75 7.89 -40.54 -7.54
C THR A 75 6.81 -40.04 -6.58
N VAL A 76 6.71 -40.62 -5.38
CA VAL A 76 5.77 -40.17 -4.33
C VAL A 76 6.18 -38.80 -3.77
N ALA A 77 7.47 -38.55 -3.53
CA ALA A 77 7.96 -37.24 -3.10
C ALA A 77 7.72 -36.17 -4.18
N SER A 78 7.95 -36.50 -5.45
CA SER A 78 7.65 -35.65 -6.61
C SER A 78 6.15 -35.36 -6.70
N GLN A 79 5.28 -36.37 -6.55
CA GLN A 79 3.82 -36.19 -6.54
C GLN A 79 3.33 -35.35 -5.35
N ILE A 80 3.87 -35.53 -4.14
CA ILE A 80 3.57 -34.70 -2.98
C ILE A 80 4.03 -33.26 -3.23
N SER A 81 5.20 -33.06 -3.84
CA SER A 81 5.71 -31.74 -4.21
C SER A 81 4.81 -31.07 -5.27
N ALA A 82 4.36 -31.82 -6.28
CA ALA A 82 3.46 -31.36 -7.32
C ALA A 82 2.08 -31.02 -6.76
N ALA A 83 1.53 -31.84 -5.85
CA ALA A 83 0.28 -31.57 -5.16
C ALA A 83 0.37 -30.30 -4.30
N ARG A 84 1.46 -30.11 -3.54
CA ARG A 84 1.71 -28.89 -2.77
C ARG A 84 1.84 -27.65 -3.68
N VAL A 85 2.48 -27.79 -4.84
CA VAL A 85 2.59 -26.71 -5.83
C VAL A 85 1.21 -26.39 -6.42
N ALA A 86 0.42 -27.40 -6.78
CA ALA A 86 -0.94 -27.25 -7.29
C ALA A 86 -1.86 -26.55 -6.28
N GLU A 87 -1.80 -26.95 -5.00
CA GLU A 87 -2.54 -26.30 -3.91
C GLU A 87 -2.14 -24.82 -3.75
N LYS A 88 -0.82 -24.53 -3.75
CA LYS A 88 -0.32 -23.15 -3.71
C LYS A 88 -0.79 -22.32 -4.91
N LEU A 89 -0.82 -22.90 -6.11
CA LEU A 89 -1.30 -22.24 -7.33
C LEU A 89 -2.81 -21.99 -7.27
N ALA A 90 -3.59 -22.96 -6.80
CA ALA A 90 -5.03 -22.82 -6.60
C ALA A 90 -5.35 -21.70 -5.59
N ARG A 91 -4.62 -21.64 -4.48
CA ARG A 91 -4.72 -20.56 -3.48
C ARG A 91 -4.38 -19.19 -4.07
N LYS A 92 -3.28 -19.08 -4.83
CA LYS A 92 -2.93 -17.83 -5.52
C LYS A 92 -4.00 -17.42 -6.55
N ARG A 93 -4.64 -18.38 -7.22
CA ARG A 93 -5.72 -18.10 -8.18
C ARG A 93 -6.98 -17.61 -7.48
N SER A 94 -7.38 -18.21 -6.36
CA SER A 94 -8.53 -17.74 -5.59
C SER A 94 -8.27 -16.35 -5.00
N GLU A 95 -7.09 -16.11 -4.41
CA GLU A 95 -6.68 -14.78 -3.94
C GLU A 95 -6.79 -13.74 -5.05
N ARG A 96 -6.19 -13.99 -6.23
CA ARG A 96 -6.26 -13.10 -7.39
C ARG A 96 -7.69 -12.81 -7.86
N LEU A 97 -8.58 -13.79 -7.78
CA LEU A 97 -9.98 -13.61 -8.11
C LEU A 97 -10.67 -12.70 -7.07
N THR A 98 -10.42 -12.92 -5.79
CA THR A 98 -10.93 -12.06 -4.72
C THR A 98 -10.45 -10.61 -4.91
N TYR A 99 -9.18 -10.40 -5.23
CA TYR A 99 -8.66 -9.07 -5.56
C TYR A 99 -9.32 -8.45 -6.78
N LEU A 100 -9.53 -9.23 -7.84
CA LEU A 100 -10.20 -8.73 -9.02
C LEU A 100 -11.61 -8.25 -8.69
N VAL A 101 -12.39 -9.08 -7.97
CA VAL A 101 -13.75 -8.72 -7.56
C VAL A 101 -13.73 -7.49 -6.68
N ALA A 102 -12.82 -7.43 -5.69
CA ALA A 102 -12.68 -6.27 -4.82
C ALA A 102 -12.32 -5.00 -5.61
N ALA A 103 -11.36 -5.07 -6.53
CA ALA A 103 -10.93 -3.95 -7.37
C ALA A 103 -12.05 -3.46 -8.30
N VAL A 104 -12.82 -4.37 -8.91
CA VAL A 104 -13.93 -4.02 -9.79
C VAL A 104 -15.08 -3.39 -8.99
N MET A 105 -15.47 -4.00 -7.87
CA MET A 105 -16.55 -3.49 -7.02
C MET A 105 -16.19 -2.15 -6.39
N SER A 106 -14.95 -1.98 -5.90
CA SER A 106 -14.48 -0.72 -5.32
C SER A 106 -14.40 0.38 -6.39
N SER A 107 -13.88 0.08 -7.58
CA SER A 107 -13.80 1.04 -8.67
C SER A 107 -15.17 1.49 -9.15
N PHE A 108 -16.12 0.54 -9.26
CA PHE A 108 -17.50 0.86 -9.59
C PHE A 108 -18.15 1.74 -8.51
N GLY A 109 -17.98 1.37 -7.23
CA GLY A 109 -18.50 2.14 -6.10
C GLY A 109 -17.93 3.56 -6.03
N ILE A 110 -16.60 3.69 -6.11
CA ILE A 110 -15.90 4.99 -6.09
C ILE A 110 -16.30 5.85 -7.29
N THR A 111 -16.35 5.26 -8.49
CA THR A 111 -16.75 5.99 -9.71
C THR A 111 -18.20 6.45 -9.62
N SER A 112 -19.11 5.58 -9.18
CA SER A 112 -20.52 5.91 -8.98
C SER A 112 -20.69 7.03 -7.95
N MET A 113 -20.01 6.92 -6.80
CA MET A 113 -19.99 7.98 -5.78
C MET A 113 -19.40 9.29 -6.33
N ALA A 114 -18.32 9.25 -7.11
CA ALA A 114 -17.71 10.44 -7.68
C ALA A 114 -18.64 11.14 -8.67
N VAL A 115 -19.28 10.39 -9.57
CA VAL A 115 -20.29 10.92 -10.51
C VAL A 115 -21.46 11.53 -9.75
N MET A 116 -21.98 10.82 -8.75
CA MET A 116 -23.08 11.28 -7.91
C MET A 116 -22.69 12.53 -7.10
N ALA A 117 -21.47 12.58 -6.56
CA ALA A 117 -20.97 13.71 -5.80
C ALA A 117 -20.77 14.95 -6.69
N VAL A 118 -20.23 14.79 -7.91
CA VAL A 118 -20.13 15.88 -8.89
C VAL A 118 -21.52 16.39 -9.24
N TYR A 119 -22.46 15.49 -9.54
CA TYR A 119 -23.84 15.85 -9.87
C TYR A 119 -24.53 16.61 -8.74
N TYR A 120 -24.51 16.05 -7.52
CA TYR A 120 -25.14 16.70 -6.37
C TYR A 120 -24.48 18.03 -6.06
N ARG A 121 -23.15 18.08 -6.06
CA ARG A 121 -22.39 19.29 -5.78
C ARG A 121 -22.87 20.47 -6.63
N PHE A 122 -22.97 20.29 -7.94
CA PHE A 122 -23.41 21.38 -8.82
C PHE A 122 -24.92 21.58 -8.79
N SER A 123 -25.73 20.53 -8.61
CA SER A 123 -27.19 20.69 -8.53
C SER A 123 -27.64 21.47 -7.29
N TRP A 124 -27.05 21.19 -6.11
CA TRP A 124 -27.35 21.94 -4.89
C TRP A 124 -26.72 23.33 -4.89
N GLN A 125 -25.60 23.53 -5.59
CA GLN A 125 -25.00 24.85 -5.68
C GLN A 125 -25.82 25.80 -6.55
N MET A 126 -26.39 25.29 -7.64
CA MET A 126 -27.17 26.11 -8.57
C MET A 126 -28.49 26.57 -7.95
N GLU A 127 -29.20 25.76 -7.14
CA GLU A 127 -30.54 26.11 -6.58
C GLU A 127 -31.53 26.70 -7.62
N GLY A 128 -31.35 26.43 -8.92
CA GLY A 128 -32.12 27.03 -10.02
C GLY A 128 -31.58 28.37 -10.57
N GLY A 129 -30.45 28.85 -10.06
CA GLY A 129 -29.71 30.02 -10.53
C GLY A 129 -28.73 29.73 -11.68
N GLU A 130 -27.75 30.62 -11.87
CA GLU A 130 -26.80 30.56 -12.98
C GLU A 130 -25.80 29.40 -12.85
N VAL A 131 -25.38 28.87 -14.00
CA VAL A 131 -24.36 27.81 -14.07
C VAL A 131 -22.98 28.38 -13.71
N PRO A 132 -22.29 27.87 -12.68
CA PRO A 132 -21.00 28.40 -12.24
C PRO A 132 -19.85 27.89 -13.14
N LEU A 133 -19.80 28.38 -14.38
CA LEU A 133 -18.87 27.90 -15.42
C LEU A 133 -17.40 27.96 -15.00
N SER A 134 -16.97 29.03 -14.32
CA SER A 134 -15.59 29.20 -13.85
C SER A 134 -15.20 28.14 -12.82
N GLU A 135 -16.12 27.80 -11.92
CA GLU A 135 -15.92 26.76 -10.92
C GLU A 135 -15.93 25.36 -11.53
N MET A 136 -16.86 25.08 -12.46
CA MET A 136 -16.89 23.82 -13.19
C MET A 136 -15.60 23.59 -13.98
N PHE A 137 -15.15 24.62 -14.72
CA PHE A 137 -13.92 24.57 -15.47
C PHE A 137 -12.71 24.41 -14.54
N GLY A 138 -12.63 25.18 -13.45
CA GLY A 138 -11.56 25.07 -12.47
C GLY A 138 -11.50 23.68 -11.82
N THR A 139 -12.66 23.13 -11.44
CA THR A 139 -12.80 21.78 -10.87
C THR A 139 -12.27 20.73 -11.86
N PHE A 140 -12.67 20.81 -13.13
CA PHE A 140 -12.22 19.90 -14.16
C PHE A 140 -10.71 20.01 -14.42
N ALA A 141 -10.23 21.24 -14.65
CA ALA A 141 -8.83 21.52 -14.93
C ALA A 141 -7.93 21.05 -13.79
N LEU A 142 -8.31 21.32 -12.54
CA LEU A 142 -7.54 20.90 -11.38
C LEU A 142 -7.65 19.40 -11.10
N SER A 143 -8.74 18.74 -11.47
CA SER A 143 -8.84 17.27 -11.45
C SER A 143 -7.84 16.62 -12.42
N VAL A 144 -7.81 17.08 -13.68
CA VAL A 144 -6.83 16.60 -14.67
C VAL A 144 -5.40 16.94 -14.22
N GLY A 145 -5.18 18.17 -13.77
CA GLY A 145 -3.88 18.64 -13.28
C GLY A 145 -3.38 17.85 -12.08
N ALA A 146 -4.24 17.56 -11.10
CA ALA A 146 -3.88 16.75 -9.94
C ALA A 146 -3.63 15.29 -10.31
N ALA A 147 -4.43 14.70 -11.21
CA ALA A 147 -4.19 13.33 -11.68
C ALA A 147 -2.82 13.18 -12.34
N VAL A 148 -2.40 14.16 -13.15
CA VAL A 148 -1.05 14.19 -13.76
C VAL A 148 0.02 14.52 -12.72
N GLY A 149 -0.23 15.52 -11.86
CA GLY A 149 0.67 15.97 -10.81
C GLY A 149 1.03 14.86 -9.81
N MET A 150 0.10 13.95 -9.55
CA MET A 150 0.32 12.80 -8.68
C MET A 150 1.41 11.85 -9.18
N GLU A 151 1.66 11.75 -10.48
CA GLU A 151 2.81 10.98 -11.00
C GLU A 151 4.14 11.60 -10.54
N PHE A 152 4.26 12.93 -10.60
CA PHE A 152 5.46 13.64 -10.15
C PHE A 152 5.63 13.57 -8.63
N TRP A 153 4.53 13.74 -7.90
CA TRP A 153 4.52 13.56 -6.44
C TRP A 153 4.92 12.14 -6.04
N ALA A 154 4.29 11.12 -6.64
CA ALA A 154 4.58 9.72 -6.33
C ALA A 154 6.02 9.37 -6.68
N ARG A 155 6.53 9.79 -7.84
CA ARG A 155 7.94 9.62 -8.22
C ARG A 155 8.89 10.22 -7.19
N TRP A 156 8.64 11.47 -6.78
CA TRP A 156 9.45 12.14 -5.77
C TRP A 156 9.37 11.43 -4.42
N ALA A 157 8.16 11.12 -3.94
CA ALA A 157 7.94 10.45 -2.66
C ALA A 157 8.57 9.05 -2.64
N HIS A 158 8.46 8.32 -3.75
CA HIS A 158 9.06 7.00 -3.91
C HIS A 158 10.58 7.07 -3.75
N LYS A 159 11.24 8.00 -4.44
CA LYS A 159 12.69 8.19 -4.33
C LYS A 159 13.12 8.75 -2.96
N ALA A 160 12.49 9.84 -2.52
CA ALA A 160 12.98 10.67 -1.42
C ALA A 160 12.47 10.21 -0.04
N LEU A 161 11.35 9.49 0.01
CA LEU A 161 10.74 9.01 1.25
C LEU A 161 10.78 7.49 1.33
N TRP A 162 10.21 6.79 0.34
CA TRP A 162 10.04 5.33 0.40
C TRP A 162 11.35 4.56 0.27
N HIS A 163 12.29 5.03 -0.57
CA HIS A 163 13.67 4.49 -0.64
C HIS A 163 14.64 5.10 0.36
N ALA A 164 14.14 5.92 1.31
CA ALA A 164 14.95 6.55 2.34
C ALA A 164 14.37 6.25 3.74
N SER A 165 13.71 7.23 4.36
CA SER A 165 13.22 7.12 5.74
C SER A 165 12.09 6.10 5.93
N LEU A 166 11.34 5.79 4.86
CA LEU A 166 10.19 4.87 4.89
C LEU A 166 10.48 3.52 4.24
N TRP A 167 11.77 3.17 4.07
CA TRP A 167 12.18 1.88 3.49
C TRP A 167 11.59 0.68 4.21
N HIS A 168 11.54 0.69 5.54
CA HIS A 168 10.96 -0.41 6.31
C HIS A 168 9.49 -0.73 5.94
N MET A 169 8.72 0.24 5.44
CA MET A 169 7.37 0.02 4.92
C MET A 169 7.40 -0.47 3.47
N HIS A 170 8.28 0.13 2.66
CA HIS A 170 8.41 -0.15 1.23
C HIS A 170 9.16 -1.46 0.92
N GLU A 171 9.97 -1.98 1.83
CA GLU A 171 10.76 -3.19 1.62
C GLU A 171 9.87 -4.41 1.35
N SER A 172 8.69 -4.44 1.97
CA SER A 172 7.67 -5.47 1.72
C SER A 172 7.25 -5.54 0.25
N HIS A 173 7.35 -4.43 -0.48
CA HIS A 173 7.07 -4.29 -1.90
C HIS A 173 8.13 -4.90 -2.81
N HIS A 174 9.39 -4.89 -2.35
CA HIS A 174 10.54 -5.41 -3.08
C HIS A 174 10.73 -6.91 -2.90
N LYS A 175 10.14 -7.46 -1.84
CA LYS A 175 10.19 -8.89 -1.52
C LYS A 175 9.02 -9.65 -2.15
N PRO A 176 9.16 -10.96 -2.40
CA PRO A 176 8.03 -11.78 -2.80
C PRO A 176 6.91 -11.73 -1.75
N ARG A 177 5.71 -11.34 -2.18
CA ARG A 177 4.55 -11.20 -1.30
C ARG A 177 4.19 -12.48 -0.55
N GLU A 178 3.93 -12.34 0.76
CA GLU A 178 3.37 -13.37 1.62
C GLU A 178 1.98 -12.96 2.14
N GLY A 179 0.93 -13.55 1.57
CA GLY A 179 -0.45 -13.28 2.02
C GLY A 179 -1.10 -12.07 1.35
N PRO A 180 -2.26 -11.62 1.87
CA PRO A 180 -3.11 -10.67 1.17
C PRO A 180 -2.59 -9.22 1.16
N PHE A 181 -2.16 -8.70 2.31
CA PHE A 181 -1.77 -7.30 2.48
C PHE A 181 -0.24 -7.18 2.57
N GLU A 182 0.27 -6.04 2.11
CA GLU A 182 1.67 -5.64 2.28
C GLU A 182 1.72 -4.39 3.16
N LEU A 183 2.81 -4.24 3.94
CA LEU A 183 3.00 -3.02 4.73
C LEU A 183 3.06 -1.77 3.82
N ASN A 184 3.51 -1.95 2.58
CA ASN A 184 3.52 -0.94 1.52
C ASN A 184 2.12 -0.39 1.19
N ASP A 185 1.04 -1.15 1.44
CA ASP A 185 -0.34 -0.70 1.20
C ASP A 185 -0.70 0.56 2.03
N VAL A 186 0.06 0.84 3.10
CA VAL A 186 -0.08 2.07 3.89
C VAL A 186 0.06 3.33 3.04
N PHE A 187 0.91 3.34 2.01
CA PHE A 187 1.09 4.53 1.17
C PHE A 187 -0.14 4.84 0.33
N ALA A 188 -0.91 3.83 -0.07
CA ALA A 188 -2.19 4.05 -0.74
C ALA A 188 -3.18 4.73 0.23
N ILE A 189 -3.24 4.27 1.48
CA ILE A 189 -4.09 4.85 2.53
C ILE A 189 -3.65 6.29 2.85
N THR A 190 -2.35 6.53 3.01
CA THR A 190 -1.79 7.86 3.30
C THR A 190 -2.15 8.87 2.22
N ASN A 191 -2.16 8.47 0.94
CA ASN A 191 -2.57 9.35 -0.17
C ASN A 191 -4.10 9.46 -0.32
N ALA A 192 -4.87 8.48 0.17
CA ALA A 192 -6.33 8.54 0.17
C ALA A 192 -6.89 9.55 1.18
N VAL A 193 -6.24 9.70 2.35
CA VAL A 193 -6.66 10.67 3.39
C VAL A 193 -6.77 12.11 2.86
N PRO A 194 -5.74 12.72 2.22
CA PRO A 194 -5.85 14.07 1.69
C PRO A 194 -6.88 14.15 0.55
N ALA A 195 -7.04 13.10 -0.27
CA ALA A 195 -8.08 13.07 -1.31
C ALA A 195 -9.49 13.17 -0.70
N ILE A 196 -9.78 12.38 0.34
CA ILE A 196 -11.06 12.39 1.04
C ILE A 196 -11.29 13.74 1.72
N ALA A 197 -10.26 14.32 2.35
CA ALA A 197 -10.36 15.63 2.99
C ALA A 197 -10.70 16.74 1.98
N LEU A 198 -10.03 16.75 0.83
CA LEU A 198 -10.26 17.70 -0.26
C LEU A 198 -11.64 17.53 -0.90
N LEU A 199 -12.07 16.29 -1.14
CA LEU A 199 -13.42 15.99 -1.64
C LEU A 199 -14.48 16.43 -0.64
N SER A 200 -14.30 16.15 0.65
CA SER A 200 -15.27 16.50 1.70
C SER A 200 -15.40 18.02 1.83
N TYR A 201 -14.27 18.72 1.99
CA TYR A 201 -14.28 20.18 2.05
C TYR A 201 -14.90 20.80 0.80
N GLY A 202 -14.49 20.31 -0.38
CA GLY A 202 -14.98 20.81 -1.64
C GLY A 202 -16.46 20.53 -1.91
N PHE A 203 -17.02 19.44 -1.38
CA PHE A 203 -18.43 19.07 -1.55
C PHE A 203 -19.38 19.91 -0.68
N PHE A 204 -18.99 20.20 0.57
CA PHE A 204 -19.86 20.88 1.55
C PHE A 204 -19.79 22.41 1.51
N GLN A 205 -18.91 22.99 0.69
CA GLN A 205 -18.71 24.44 0.63
C GLN A 205 -18.95 24.97 -0.79
N LYS A 206 -19.57 26.15 -0.91
CA LYS A 206 -19.81 26.83 -2.19
C LYS A 206 -18.61 27.70 -2.59
N GLY A 207 -18.39 27.84 -3.89
CA GLY A 207 -17.47 28.81 -4.47
C GLY A 207 -16.21 28.18 -5.07
N LEU A 208 -15.45 29.04 -5.76
CA LEU A 208 -14.33 28.62 -6.60
C LEU A 208 -13.27 27.82 -5.85
N VAL A 209 -12.84 28.27 -4.67
CA VAL A 209 -11.78 27.60 -3.90
C VAL A 209 -12.21 26.19 -3.45
N PRO A 210 -13.39 25.99 -2.84
CA PRO A 210 -13.93 24.66 -2.62
C PRO A 210 -14.05 23.80 -3.89
N GLY A 211 -14.47 24.38 -5.02
CA GLY A 211 -14.55 23.66 -6.31
C GLY A 211 -13.18 23.17 -6.79
N LEU A 212 -12.16 24.02 -6.64
CA LEU A 212 -10.77 23.65 -6.90
C LEU A 212 -10.31 22.50 -5.98
N CYS A 213 -10.54 22.60 -4.67
CA CYS A 213 -10.22 21.52 -3.73
C CYS A 213 -10.93 20.21 -4.10
N PHE A 214 -12.22 20.29 -4.46
CA PHE A 214 -12.98 19.13 -4.93
C PHE A 214 -12.35 18.50 -6.18
N GLY A 215 -11.98 19.34 -7.15
CA GLY A 215 -11.26 18.93 -8.36
C GLY A 215 -9.95 18.22 -8.04
N ALA A 216 -9.11 18.80 -7.18
CA ALA A 216 -7.86 18.17 -6.75
C ALA A 216 -8.09 16.79 -6.11
N GLY A 217 -9.07 16.69 -5.21
CA GLY A 217 -9.44 15.41 -4.58
C GLY A 217 -9.93 14.35 -5.58
N LEU A 218 -10.69 14.75 -6.61
CA LEU A 218 -11.08 13.88 -7.72
C LEU A 218 -9.85 13.40 -8.50
N GLY A 219 -8.93 14.29 -8.83
CA GLY A 219 -7.72 13.97 -9.56
C GLY A 219 -6.83 12.97 -8.82
N ILE A 220 -6.63 13.15 -7.51
CA ILE A 220 -5.90 12.20 -6.66
C ILE A 220 -6.60 10.83 -6.65
N THR A 221 -7.93 10.81 -6.58
CA THR A 221 -8.72 9.58 -6.60
C THR A 221 -8.60 8.84 -7.94
N VAL A 222 -8.66 9.57 -9.06
CA VAL A 222 -8.45 9.03 -10.41
C VAL A 222 -7.04 8.43 -10.55
N PHE A 223 -6.01 9.14 -10.08
CA PHE A 223 -4.66 8.60 -10.07
C PHE A 223 -4.55 7.34 -9.20
N GLY A 224 -5.14 7.34 -8.00
CA GLY A 224 -5.18 6.17 -7.12
C GLY A 224 -5.83 4.95 -7.78
N MET A 225 -6.96 5.12 -8.48
CA MET A 225 -7.58 4.05 -9.27
C MET A 225 -6.66 3.56 -10.39
N ALA A 226 -6.06 4.47 -11.16
CA ALA A 226 -5.11 4.12 -12.22
C ALA A 226 -3.90 3.35 -11.67
N TYR A 227 -3.37 3.77 -10.52
CA TYR A 227 -2.28 3.11 -9.81
C TYR A 227 -2.68 1.70 -9.40
N MET A 228 -3.85 1.49 -8.80
CA MET A 228 -4.33 0.16 -8.44
C MET A 228 -4.39 -0.80 -9.66
N PHE A 229 -4.88 -0.36 -10.81
CA PHE A 229 -4.92 -1.24 -11.99
C PHE A 229 -3.54 -1.47 -12.62
N VAL A 230 -2.72 -0.42 -12.73
CA VAL A 230 -1.44 -0.50 -13.44
C VAL A 230 -0.33 -1.06 -12.54
N HIS A 231 -0.17 -0.54 -11.34
CA HIS A 231 0.83 -1.03 -10.41
C HIS A 231 0.40 -2.37 -9.79
N ASP A 232 -0.71 -2.43 -9.07
CA ASP A 232 -1.08 -3.65 -8.33
C ASP A 232 -1.57 -4.76 -9.27
N GLY A 233 -2.46 -4.41 -10.21
CA GLY A 233 -3.01 -5.35 -11.17
C GLY A 233 -1.98 -5.80 -12.20
N LEU A 234 -1.45 -4.88 -13.01
CA LEU A 234 -0.61 -5.21 -14.15
C LEU A 234 0.85 -5.54 -13.77
N VAL A 235 1.50 -4.67 -13.00
CA VAL A 235 2.93 -4.80 -12.69
C VAL A 235 3.14 -5.93 -11.69
N HIS A 236 2.39 -5.93 -10.59
CA HIS A 236 2.50 -6.89 -9.49
C HIS A 236 1.65 -8.14 -9.65
N ARG A 237 0.76 -8.18 -10.66
CA ARG A 237 -0.09 -9.34 -10.93
C ARG A 237 -0.90 -9.76 -9.69
N ARG A 238 -1.32 -8.79 -8.85
CA ARG A 238 -2.23 -9.02 -7.70
C ARG A 238 -3.60 -9.50 -8.17
N PHE A 239 -4.02 -9.07 -9.36
CA PHE A 239 -5.21 -9.57 -10.06
C PHE A 239 -5.04 -9.44 -11.57
N PRO A 240 -5.72 -10.26 -12.38
CA PRO A 240 -5.59 -10.19 -13.84
C PRO A 240 -6.30 -8.94 -14.39
N VAL A 241 -5.58 -8.12 -15.16
CA VAL A 241 -6.11 -6.91 -15.83
C VAL A 241 -6.56 -7.15 -17.28
N GLY A 242 -6.64 -8.42 -17.70
CA GLY A 242 -7.13 -8.79 -19.03
C GLY A 242 -6.27 -8.24 -20.18
N PRO A 243 -6.88 -7.78 -21.29
CA PRO A 243 -6.17 -7.32 -22.49
C PRO A 243 -5.23 -6.13 -22.29
N ILE A 244 -5.44 -5.33 -21.23
CA ILE A 244 -4.63 -4.15 -20.91
C ILE A 244 -3.15 -4.54 -20.74
N ALA A 245 -2.87 -5.75 -20.25
CA ALA A 245 -1.51 -6.26 -20.11
C ALA A 245 -0.75 -6.45 -21.43
N ASN A 246 -1.46 -6.46 -22.56
CA ASN A 246 -0.87 -6.65 -23.88
C ASN A 246 -0.63 -5.35 -24.64
N VAL A 247 -1.09 -4.21 -24.10
CA VAL A 247 -0.86 -2.90 -24.71
C VAL A 247 0.64 -2.57 -24.65
N PRO A 248 1.29 -2.17 -25.78
CA PRO A 248 2.74 -1.96 -25.83
C PRO A 248 3.27 -1.02 -24.75
N TYR A 249 2.59 0.10 -24.52
CA TYR A 249 2.98 1.07 -23.50
C TYR A 249 2.94 0.49 -22.09
N PHE A 250 1.85 -0.17 -21.72
CA PHE A 250 1.72 -0.79 -20.40
C PHE A 250 2.69 -1.95 -20.18
N ARG A 251 3.04 -2.68 -21.25
CA ARG A 251 4.14 -3.66 -21.20
C ARG A 251 5.48 -2.99 -20.91
N ARG A 252 5.75 -1.82 -21.52
CA ARG A 252 6.95 -1.01 -21.27
C ARG A 252 7.00 -0.51 -19.83
N VAL A 253 5.90 0.01 -19.30
CA VAL A 253 5.77 0.43 -17.88
C VAL A 253 6.08 -0.74 -16.95
N ALA A 254 5.48 -1.91 -17.20
CA ALA A 254 5.71 -3.07 -16.35
C ALA A 254 7.11 -3.66 -16.47
N ALA A 255 7.77 -3.50 -17.62
CA ALA A 255 9.19 -3.81 -17.79
C ALA A 255 10.09 -2.86 -17.00
N ALA A 256 9.84 -1.55 -17.08
CA ALA A 256 10.60 -0.54 -16.35
C ALA A 256 10.49 -0.75 -14.83
N HIS A 257 9.28 -1.03 -14.31
CA HIS A 257 9.09 -1.33 -12.90
C HIS A 257 9.73 -2.65 -12.46
N GLN A 258 9.90 -3.63 -13.37
CA GLN A 258 10.66 -4.84 -13.06
C GLN A 258 12.16 -4.55 -12.88
N LEU A 259 12.70 -3.61 -13.66
CA LEU A 259 14.09 -3.17 -13.51
C LEU A 259 14.30 -2.47 -12.17
N HIS A 260 13.31 -1.68 -11.72
CA HIS A 260 13.31 -1.08 -10.39
C HIS A 260 13.50 -2.14 -9.29
N HIS A 261 12.68 -3.20 -9.29
CA HIS A 261 12.79 -4.30 -8.31
C HIS A 261 14.06 -5.15 -8.43
N SER A 262 14.82 -5.00 -9.51
CA SER A 262 16.13 -5.66 -9.65
C SER A 262 17.27 -4.81 -9.08
N ASP A 263 16.97 -3.65 -8.51
CA ASP A 263 17.92 -2.66 -7.98
C ASP A 263 19.01 -2.24 -8.98
N LYS A 264 18.76 -2.43 -10.28
CA LYS A 264 19.62 -1.93 -11.34
C LYS A 264 19.54 -0.40 -11.40
N PHE A 265 20.56 0.24 -11.98
CA PHE A 265 20.59 1.69 -12.20
C PHE A 265 20.34 2.51 -10.93
N ASN A 266 20.88 2.07 -9.78
CA ASN A 266 20.67 2.69 -8.47
C ASN A 266 19.19 2.79 -8.04
N GLY A 267 18.36 1.82 -8.44
CA GLY A 267 16.94 1.78 -8.09
C GLY A 267 16.04 2.63 -9.01
N VAL A 268 16.55 3.13 -10.14
CA VAL A 268 15.71 3.79 -11.16
C VAL A 268 14.96 2.73 -11.97
N PRO A 269 13.66 2.91 -12.29
CA PRO A 269 12.83 4.11 -12.14
C PRO A 269 12.07 4.23 -10.81
N TYR A 270 11.64 5.45 -10.47
CA TYR A 270 10.78 5.71 -9.29
C TYR A 270 9.34 6.11 -9.67
N GLY A 271 9.12 6.62 -10.88
CA GLY A 271 7.79 6.90 -11.44
C GLY A 271 7.15 5.64 -11.99
N LEU A 272 5.82 5.59 -11.96
CA LEU A 272 5.07 4.48 -12.54
C LEU A 272 4.93 4.67 -14.05
N PHE A 273 4.31 5.76 -14.48
CA PHE A 273 4.06 6.04 -15.89
C PHE A 273 5.29 6.65 -16.58
N LEU A 274 6.07 7.46 -15.87
CA LEU A 274 7.33 8.02 -16.36
C LEU A 274 8.49 7.03 -16.27
N GLY A 275 8.30 5.87 -15.64
CA GLY A 275 9.36 4.90 -15.41
C GLY A 275 10.15 4.49 -16.66
N PRO A 276 9.52 4.20 -17.81
CA PRO A 276 10.26 3.95 -19.06
C PRO A 276 11.21 5.07 -19.46
N LYS A 277 10.78 6.33 -19.33
CA LYS A 277 11.62 7.50 -19.66
C LYS A 277 12.79 7.63 -18.69
N GLU A 278 12.56 7.44 -17.39
CA GLU A 278 13.63 7.49 -16.40
C GLU A 278 14.72 6.44 -16.64
N VAL A 279 14.32 5.22 -17.05
CA VAL A 279 15.28 4.17 -17.41
C VAL A 279 16.10 4.55 -18.64
N GLU A 280 15.47 5.17 -19.64
CA GLU A 280 16.17 5.66 -20.82
C GLU A 280 17.15 6.79 -20.48
N GLU A 281 16.77 7.71 -19.61
CA GLU A 281 17.59 8.84 -19.15
C GLU A 281 18.87 8.40 -18.43
N VAL A 282 18.84 7.25 -17.73
CA VAL A 282 20.02 6.66 -17.06
C VAL A 282 20.80 5.69 -17.95
N GLY A 283 20.50 5.63 -19.25
CA GLY A 283 21.20 4.76 -20.21
C GLY A 283 20.76 3.29 -20.18
N GLY A 284 19.64 2.96 -19.51
CA GLY A 284 19.14 1.60 -19.35
C GLY A 284 18.28 1.07 -20.50
N LYS A 285 18.32 1.71 -21.68
CA LYS A 285 17.45 1.39 -22.82
C LYS A 285 17.55 -0.07 -23.28
N ASP A 286 18.76 -0.63 -23.34
CA ASP A 286 18.97 -2.01 -23.80
C ASP A 286 18.38 -3.04 -22.82
N GLU A 287 18.54 -2.80 -21.51
CA GLU A 287 17.95 -3.64 -20.47
C GLU A 287 16.43 -3.54 -20.45
N LEU A 288 15.89 -2.35 -20.71
CA LEU A 288 14.45 -2.13 -20.86
C LEU A 288 13.90 -2.91 -22.05
N GLU A 289 14.51 -2.81 -23.23
CA GLU A 289 14.08 -3.55 -24.43
C GLU A 289 14.22 -5.07 -24.25
N LYS A 290 15.27 -5.54 -23.56
CA LYS A 290 15.43 -6.96 -23.20
C LYS A 290 14.27 -7.44 -22.33
N GLU A 291 13.88 -6.65 -21.33
CA GLU A 291 12.75 -6.98 -20.44
C GLU A 291 11.40 -6.95 -21.17
N ILE A 292 11.17 -5.96 -22.04
CA ILE A 292 9.96 -5.88 -22.88
C ILE A 292 9.84 -7.13 -23.76
N ASN A 293 10.92 -7.51 -24.43
CA ASN A 293 10.96 -8.68 -25.31
C ASN A 293 10.71 -9.97 -24.51
N ARG A 294 11.29 -10.09 -23.31
CA ARG A 294 11.01 -11.21 -22.40
C ARG A 294 9.52 -11.31 -22.09
N ARG A 295 8.89 -10.18 -21.72
CA ARG A 295 7.45 -10.11 -21.40
C ARG A 295 6.56 -10.38 -22.61
N ALA A 296 6.93 -9.90 -23.79
CA ALA A 296 6.21 -10.17 -25.03
C ALA A 296 6.20 -11.67 -25.37
N ARG A 297 7.36 -12.34 -25.25
CA ARG A 297 7.47 -13.80 -25.44
C ARG A 297 6.61 -14.58 -24.45
N LEU A 298 6.57 -14.17 -23.19
CA LEU A 298 5.73 -14.79 -22.16
C LEU A 298 4.23 -14.62 -22.42
N SER A 299 3.81 -13.51 -23.04
CA SER A 299 2.40 -13.29 -23.40
C SER A 299 1.99 -14.08 -24.65
N ASN A 300 2.92 -14.28 -25.59
CA ASN A 300 2.70 -14.99 -26.85
C ASN A 300 2.98 -16.51 -26.80
N GLY A 301 3.47 -17.03 -25.66
CA GLY A 301 3.69 -18.46 -25.47
C GLY A 301 2.38 -19.24 -25.36
N PRO A 302 2.38 -20.57 -25.61
CA PRO A 302 1.19 -21.39 -25.44
C PRO A 302 0.70 -21.30 -23.99
N ARG A 303 -0.59 -20.97 -23.83
CA ARG A 303 -1.27 -20.89 -22.52
C ARG A 303 -1.65 -22.27 -22.01
#